data_AF-A0A2N2H6Z5-F1
#
_entry.id   AF-A0A2N2H6Z5-F1
#
_cell.length_a   1.000
_cell.length_b   1.000
_cell.length_c   1.000
_cell.angle_alpha   90.00
_cell.angle_beta   90.00
_cell.angle_gamma   90.00
#
_symmetry.space_group_name_H-M   'P 1'
#
loop_
_entity.id
_entity.type
_entity.pdbx_description
1 polymer ?
#
loop_
_entity_poly.entity_id
_entity_poly.type
_entity_poly.pdbx_seq_one_letter_code
_entity_poly.pdbx_strand_id
1 'polypeptide(L)' 'MQPVISLIAGILILIMPRLLNYIVAVYLIVYGILGLVR' A
#
# COMPACT_ATOMS: atom_id res chain seq x y z
N MET A 1 15.91 13.98 23.81
CA MET A 1 15.60 12.56 23.57
C MET A 1 14.63 12.43 22.41
N GLN A 2 15.09 12.64 21.18
CA GLN A 2 14.25 12.64 19.96
C GLN A 2 14.75 11.80 18.77
N PRO A 3 16.04 11.41 18.63
CA PRO A 3 16.49 10.75 17.40
C PRO A 3 16.04 9.28 17.28
N VAL A 4 15.81 8.61 18.40
CA VAL A 4 15.37 7.20 18.41
C VAL A 4 13.93 7.06 17.91
N ILE A 5 13.07 8.01 18.27
CA ILE A 5 11.66 8.01 17.87
C ILE A 5 11.53 8.28 16.36
N SER A 6 12.31 9.20 15.79
CA SER A 6 12.31 9.46 14.35
C SER A 6 12.84 8.28 13.53
N LEU A 7 13.83 7.53 14.06
CA LEU A 7 14.36 6.35 13.39
C LEU A 7 13.32 5.23 13.31
N ILE A 8 12.61 4.99 14.42
CA ILE A 8 11.54 3.97 14.49
C ILE A 8 10.36 4.38 13.62
N ALA A 9 9.97 5.66 13.63
CA ALA A 9 8.90 6.17 12.77
C ALA A 9 9.22 6.01 11.28
N GLY A 10 10.48 6.26 10.86
CA GLY A 10 10.91 6.08 9.48
C GLY A 10 10.81 4.62 9.00
N ILE A 11 11.17 3.65 9.85
CA ILE A 11 11.04 2.22 9.54
C ILE A 11 9.57 1.79 9.49
N LEU A 12 8.74 2.33 10.40
CA LEU A 12 7.31 2.03 10.46
C LEU A 12 6.56 2.52 9.20
N ILE A 13 6.94 3.68 8.66
CA ILE A 13 6.40 4.23 7.40
C ILE A 13 6.78 3.33 6.20
N LEU A 14 7.99 2.75 6.20
CA LEU A 14 8.44 1.87 5.12
C LEU A 14 7.65 0.55 5.07
N ILE A 15 7.09 0.10 6.20
CA ILE A 15 6.20 -1.08 6.30
C ILE A 15 4.78 -0.76 5.82
N MET A 16 4.37 0.52 5.90
CA MET A 16 3.04 1.02 5.57
C MET A 16 2.86 1.41 4.08
N PRO A 17 3.08 0.48 3.13
CA PRO A 17 2.23 0.53 1.91
C PRO A 17 1.72 -0.84 1.45
N ARG A 18 2.10 -1.94 2.12
CA ARG A 18 1.96 -3.29 1.55
C ARG A 18 0.52 -3.79 1.49
N LEU A 19 -0.29 -3.51 2.52
CA LEU A 19 -1.72 -3.86 2.49
C LEU A 19 -2.49 -3.06 1.43
N LEU A 20 -2.21 -1.76 1.32
CA LEU A 20 -2.92 -0.89 0.40
C LEU A 20 -2.63 -1.27 -1.07
N ASN A 21 -1.39 -1.62 -1.39
CA ASN A 21 -1.02 -2.09 -2.73
C ASN A 21 -1.75 -3.39 -3.12
N TYR A 22 -1.96 -4.31 -2.17
CA TYR A 22 -2.67 -5.57 -2.44
C TYR A 22 -4.14 -5.33 -2.79
N ILE A 23 -4.81 -4.44 -2.04
CA ILE A 23 -6.21 -4.06 -2.29
C ILE A 23 -6.35 -3.35 -3.65
N VAL A 24 -5.43 -2.43 -3.96
CA VAL A 24 -5.43 -1.70 -5.24
C VAL A 24 -5.19 -2.62 -6.43
N ALA A 25 -4.28 -3.60 -6.31
CA ALA A 25 -4.01 -4.59 -7.36
C ALA A 25 -5.26 -5.43 -7.67
N VAL A 26 -5.93 -5.94 -6.65
CA VAL A 26 -7.18 -6.69 -6.81
C VAL A 26 -8.26 -5.82 -7.47
N TYR A 27 -8.42 -4.57 -7.00
CA TYR A 27 -9.41 -3.65 -7.57
C TYR A 27 -9.15 -3.36 -9.05
N LEU A 28 -7.90 -3.09 -9.44
CA LEU A 28 -7.49 -2.85 -10.83
C LEU A 28 -7.72 -4.07 -11.73
N ILE A 29 -7.42 -5.28 -11.26
CA ILE A 29 -7.66 -6.51 -12.02
C ILE A 29 -9.17 -6.69 -12.26
N VAL A 30 -9.98 -6.54 -11.21
CA VAL A 30 -11.44 -6.68 -11.31
C VAL A 30 -12.04 -5.62 -12.24
N TYR A 31 -11.64 -4.35 -12.08
CA TYR A 31 -12.13 -3.27 -12.94
C TYR A 31 -11.65 -3.41 -14.39
N GLY A 32 -10.42 -3.85 -14.61
CA GLY A 32 -9.86 -4.09 -15.94
C GLY A 32 -10.60 -5.20 -16.67
N ILE A 33 -10.88 -6.32 -15.99
CA ILE A 33 -11.67 -7.43 -16.56
C ILE A 33 -13.11 -6.98 -16.81
N LEU A 34 -13.74 -6.30 -15.85
CA LEU A 34 -15.09 -5.77 -16.03
C LEU A 34 -15.18 -4.75 -17.18
N GLY A 35 -14.12 -3.99 -17.44
CA GLY A 35 -14.05 -3.07 -18.58
C GLY A 35 -13.85 -3.76 -19.93
N LEU A 36 -13.24 -4.95 -19.96
CA LEU A 36 -13.06 -5.74 -21.18
C LEU A 36 -14.32 -6.54 -21.57
N VAL A 37 -15.20 -6.84 -20.61
CA VAL A 37 -16.41 -7.65 -20.80
C VAL A 37 -17.61 -6.82 -21.30
N ARG A 38 -17.53 -5.49 -21.27
CA ARG A 38 -18.57 -4.58 -21.80
C ARG A 38 -18.05 -3.85 -23.03
#